data_AF-A0A5J4RP71-F1
#
_entry.id   AF-A0A5J4RP71-F1
#
_cell.length_a   1.000
_cell.length_b   1.000
_cell.length_c   1.000
_cell.angle_alpha   90.00
_cell.angle_beta   90.00
_cell.angle_gamma   90.00
#
_symmetry.space_group_name_H-M   'P 1'
#
loop_
_entity.id
_entity.type
_entity.pdbx_description
1 polymer ?
#
loop_
_entity_poly.entity_id
_entity_poly.type
_entity_poly.pdbx_seq_one_letter_code
_entity_poly.pdbx_strand_id
1 'polypeptide(L)' 'MIIPVKEKIIMGIDPGTTIMGYGVLKIIGAKPGMMAMGVIDLRKYKNHYLKL' A
#
# COMPACT_ATOMS: atom_id res chain seq x y z
N MET A 1 -11.41 -21.21 14.82
CA MET A 1 -12.50 -20.42 14.24
C MET A 1 -11.95 -19.04 13.92
N ILE A 2 -11.88 -18.64 12.64
CA ILE A 2 -11.35 -17.32 12.27
C ILE A 2 -12.48 -16.32 12.51
N ILE A 3 -12.31 -15.44 13.51
CA ILE A 3 -13.27 -14.37 13.76
C ILE A 3 -13.21 -13.43 12.56
N PRO A 4 -14.31 -13.16 11.85
CA PRO A 4 -14.30 -12.20 10.77
C PRO A 4 -13.97 -10.83 11.37
N VAL A 5 -12.80 -10.29 11.00
CA VAL A 5 -12.41 -8.95 11.45
C VAL A 5 -13.43 -7.96 10.88
N LYS A 6 -14.07 -7.18 11.76
CA LYS A 6 -15.16 -6.24 11.42
C LYS A 6 -14.72 -5.22 10.37
N GLU A 7 -13.45 -4.81 10.45
CA GLU A 7 -12.80 -3.89 9.52
C GLU A 7 -11.35 -4.33 9.31
N LYS A 8 -10.85 -4.26 8.07
CA LYS A 8 -9.44 -4.49 7.73
C LYS A 8 -8.94 -3.35 6.85
N ILE A 9 -7.71 -2.91 7.07
CA ILE A 9 -6.99 -2.04 6.14
C ILE A 9 -5.88 -2.86 5.51
N ILE A 10 -5.83 -2.87 4.18
CA ILE A 10 -4.79 -3.54 3.40
C ILE A 10 -3.99 -2.47 2.68
N MET A 11 -2.67 -2.53 2.81
CA MET A 11 -1.75 -1.72 2.03
C MET A 11 -1.00 -2.63 1.05
N GLY A 12 -1.21 -2.39 -0.24
CA GLY A 12 -0.42 -3.00 -1.31
C GLY A 12 0.74 -2.08 -1.69
N ILE A 13 1.91 -2.66 -1.91
CA ILE A 13 3.11 -1.96 -2.36
C ILE A 13 3.59 -2.67 -3.63
N ASP A 14 3.84 -1.89 -4.69
CA ASP A 14 4.46 -2.36 -5.93
C ASP A 14 5.85 -1.70 -6.05
N PRO A 15 6.92 -2.38 -5.62
CA PRO A 15 8.25 -1.79 -5.53
C PRO A 15 8.86 -1.60 -6.92
N GLY A 16 9.41 -0.41 -7.16
CA GLY A 16 10.28 -0.12 -8.29
C GLY A 16 11.52 0.63 -7.84
N THR A 17 12.60 0.58 -8.63
CA THR A 17 13.90 1.19 -8.27
C THR A 17 13.89 2.72 -8.26
N THR A 18 12.85 3.31 -8.86
CA THR A 18 12.76 4.73 -9.21
C THR A 18 11.40 5.32 -8.84
N ILE A 19 10.33 4.57 -9.08
CA ILE A 19 8.95 4.90 -8.70
C ILE A 19 8.39 3.67 -7.98
N MET A 20 7.74 3.86 -6.83
CA MET A 20 7.05 2.80 -6.10
C MET A 20 5.55 3.09 -6.05
N GLY A 21 4.73 2.15 -6.49
CA GLY A 21 3.29 2.25 -6.41
C GLY A 21 2.78 1.83 -5.03
N TYR A 22 1.72 2.45 -4.55
CA TYR A 22 0.98 1.94 -3.39
C TYR A 22 -0.53 2.11 -3.56
N GLY A 23 -1.26 1.22 -2.90
CA GLY A 23 -2.71 1.28 -2.79
C GLY A 23 -3.16 0.93 -1.38
N VAL A 24 -4.15 1.64 -0.87
CA VAL A 24 -4.76 1.38 0.44
C VAL A 24 -6.23 1.06 0.24
N LEU A 25 -6.62 -0.14 0.69
CA LEU A 25 -8.00 -0.61 0.68
C LEU A 25 -8.51 -0.74 2.11
N LYS A 26 -9.75 -0.30 2.33
CA LYS A 26 -10.52 -0.62 3.53
C LYS A 26 -11.56 -1.67 3.18
N ILE A 27 -11.58 -2.74 3.95
CA ILE A 27 -12.54 -3.82 3.82
C ILE A 27 -13.44 -3.79 5.04
N ILE A 28 -14.74 -3.59 4.82
CA ILE A 28 -15.77 -3.75 5.84
C ILE A 28 -16.58 -4.99 5.46
N GLY A 29 -16.49 -6.05 6.26
CA GLY A 29 -17.03 -7.36 5.91
C GLY A 29 -16.41 -7.92 4.63
N ALA A 30 -17.20 -8.02 3.55
CA ALA A 30 -16.76 -8.50 2.23
C ALA A 30 -16.71 -7.39 1.16
N LYS A 31 -16.81 -6.12 1.56
CA LYS A 31 -16.85 -4.98 0.64
C LYS A 31 -15.52 -4.21 0.67
N PRO A 32 -14.64 -4.40 -0.33
CA PRO A 32 -13.45 -3.56 -0.46
C PRO A 32 -13.82 -2.17 -0.97
N GLY A 33 -13.19 -1.15 -0.41
CA GLY A 33 -13.26 0.24 -0.84
C GLY A 33 -11.87 0.86 -0.89
N MET A 34 -11.59 1.62 -1.94
CA MET A 34 -10.31 2.29 -2.09
C MET A 34 -10.26 3.55 -1.22
N MET A 35 -9.24 3.62 -0.36
CA MET A 35 -8.98 4.81 0.45
C MET A 35 -8.00 5.75 -0.25
N ALA A 36 -6.94 5.19 -0.82
CA ALA A 36 -5.90 5.95 -1.51
C ALA A 36 -5.17 5.08 -2.52
N MET A 37 -4.65 5.70 -3.56
CA MET A 37 -3.65 5.13 -4.46
C MET A 37 -2.65 6.23 -4.81
N GLY A 38 -1.41 5.85 -5.09
CA GLY A 38 -0.41 6.83 -5.48
C GLY A 38 0.90 6.19 -5.89
N VAL A 39 1.83 7.07 -6.27
CA VAL A 39 3.20 6.71 -6.57
C VAL A 39 4.14 7.56 -5.71
N ILE A 40 5.21 6.94 -5.26
CA ILE A 40 6.29 7.60 -4.53
C ILE A 40 7.48 7.69 -5.48
N ASP A 41 7.96 8.93 -5.71
CA ASP A 41 9.14 9.17 -6.53
C ASP A 41 10.41 8.97 -5.70
N LEU A 42 11.04 7.80 -5.86
CA LEU A 42 12.25 7.42 -5.15
C LEU A 42 13.50 8.10 -5.70
N ARG A 43 13.45 8.79 -6.84
CA ARG A 43 14.60 9.55 -7.39
C ARG A 43 15.03 10.69 -6.48
N LYS A 44 14.09 11.24 -5.71
CA LYS A 44 14.35 12.33 -4.76
C LYS A 44 15.19 11.87 -3.55
N TYR A 45 15.28 10.57 -3.31
CA TYR A 45 16.09 9.99 -2.25
C TYR A 45 17.44 9.54 -2.82
N LYS A 46 18.47 10.38 -2.61
CA LYS A 46 19.84 10.16 -3.11
C LYS A 46 20.52 8.91 -2.53
N ASN A 47 20.05 8.41 -1.38
CA ASN A 47 20.66 7.28 -0.69
C ASN A 47 20.04 5.96 -1.17
N HIS A 48 20.83 5.07 -1.76
CA HIS A 48 20.39 3.75 -2.25
C HIS A 48 19.75 2.88 -1.15
N TYR A 49 20.15 3.05 0.11
CA TYR A 49 19.57 2.32 1.24
C TYR A 49 18.14 2.75 1.60
N LEU A 50 17.66 3.91 1.13
CA LEU A 50 16.26 4.33 1.28
C LEU A 50 15.34 3.77 0.18
N LYS A 51 15.88 2.99 -0.76
CA LYS A 51 15.17 2.44 -1.92
C LYS A 51 14.89 0.94 -1.83
N LEU A 52 15.32 0.28 -0.73
CA LEU A 52 15.26 -1.17 -0.54
C LEU A 52 14.42 -1.51 0.69
#